data_AF-A0A3D0NER2-F1
#
_entry.id   AF-A0A3D0NER2-F1
#
_cell.length_a   1.000
_cell.length_b   1.000
_cell.length_c   1.000
_cell.angle_alpha   90.00
_cell.angle_beta   90.00
_cell.angle_gamma   90.00
#
_symmetry.space_group_name_H-M   'P 1'
#
loop_
_entity.id
_entity.type
_entity.pdbx_description
1 polymer ?
#
loop_
_entity_poly.entity_id
_entity_poly.type
_entity_poly.pdbx_seq_one_letter_code
_entity_poly.pdbx_strand_id
1 'polypeptide(L)' 'MMLNAFIILSILSLLGYVLRIWYKSPLPNEAIIRTGVGGVLAVTGKGIFVLPLLHRASRIDLGTKSFVLEFPETVP' A
#
# COMPACT_ATOMS: atom_id res chain seq x y z
N MET A 1 -16.74 -28.24 20.83
CA MET A 1 -17.01 -27.82 19.43
C MET A 1 -17.31 -26.32 19.30
N MET A 2 -18.28 -25.77 20.03
CA MET A 2 -18.66 -24.35 19.89
C MET A 2 -17.56 -23.34 20.30
N LEU A 3 -16.76 -23.63 21.33
CA LEU A 3 -15.66 -22.76 21.77
C LEU A 3 -14.55 -22.63 20.71
N ASN A 4 -14.12 -23.74 20.11
CA ASN A 4 -13.09 -23.73 19.07
C ASN A 4 -13.57 -22.98 17.83
N ALA A 5 -14.84 -23.15 17.44
CA ALA A 5 -15.42 -22.41 16.34
C ALA A 5 -15.43 -20.88 16.62
N PHE A 6 -15.76 -20.48 17.85
CA PHE A 6 -15.72 -19.08 18.25
C PHE A 6 -14.30 -18.49 18.23
N ILE A 7 -13.31 -19.24 18.71
CA ILE A 7 -11.89 -18.84 18.66
C ILE A 7 -11.43 -18.66 17.22
N ILE A 8 -11.74 -19.62 16.34
CA ILE A 8 -11.38 -19.55 14.91
C ILE A 8 -12.02 -18.34 14.25
N LEU A 9 -13.31 -18.10 14.50
CA LEU A 9 -14.03 -16.96 13.92
C LEU A 9 -13.44 -15.63 14.40
N SER A 10 -13.08 -15.54 15.68
CA SER A 10 -12.48 -14.34 16.27
C SER A 10 -11.11 -14.04 15.64
N ILE A 11 -10.27 -15.06 15.46
CA ILE A 11 -8.96 -14.93 14.78
C ILE A 11 -9.13 -14.49 13.33
N LEU A 12 -10.06 -15.08 12.57
CA LEU A 12 -10.33 -14.72 11.18
C LEU A 12 -10.82 -13.27 11.06
N SER A 13 -11.69 -12.84 11.97
CA SER A 13 -12.19 -11.46 12.00
C SER A 13 -11.06 -10.46 12.27
N LEU A 14 -10.21 -10.75 13.25
CA LEU A 14 -9.04 -9.92 13.55
C LEU A 14 -8.06 -9.84 12.38
N LEU A 15 -7.79 -10.98 11.73
CA LEU A 15 -6.91 -11.03 10.57
C LEU A 15 -7.46 -10.21 9.40
N GLY A 16 -8.76 -10.31 9.13
CA GLY A 16 -9.43 -9.51 8.10
C GLY A 16 -9.36 -8.00 8.41
N TYR A 17 -9.53 -7.62 9.67
CA TYR A 17 -9.42 -6.23 10.10
C TYR A 17 -8.00 -5.67 9.89
N VAL A 18 -6.97 -6.44 10.25
CA VAL A 18 -5.56 -6.06 10.07
C VAL A 18 -5.23 -5.90 8.58
N LEU A 19 -5.62 -6.87 7.74
CA LEU A 19 -5.40 -6.80 6.30
C LEU A 19 -6.06 -5.58 5.66
N ARG A 20 -7.27 -5.22 6.11
CA ARG A 20 -7.97 -4.01 5.66
C ARG A 20 -7.20 -2.73 5.99
N ILE A 21 -6.55 -2.67 7.16
CA ILE A 21 -5.76 -1.49 7.54
C ILE A 21 -4.50 -1.38 6.68
N TRP A 22 -3.86 -2.52 6.40
CA TRP A 22 -2.62 -2.59 5.65
C TRP A 22 -2.81 -2.36 4.15
N TYR A 23 -3.96 -2.72 3.58
CA TYR A 23 -4.27 -2.45 2.19
C TYR A 23 -4.71 -1.01 2.00
N LYS A 24 -3.95 -0.23 1.23
CA LYS A 24 -4.26 1.16 0.87
C LYS A 24 -4.49 1.28 -0.62
N SER A 25 -5.65 1.79 -1.01
CA SER A 25 -5.96 2.12 -2.40
C SER A 25 -5.79 3.61 -2.67
N PRO A 26 -5.07 4.01 -3.73
CA PRO A 26 -5.01 5.38 -4.20
C PRO A 26 -6.33 5.77 -4.90
N LEU A 27 -6.68 7.05 -4.86
CA LEU A 27 -7.71 7.63 -5.73
C LEU A 27 -7.24 7.67 -7.21
N PRO A 28 -8.14 7.86 -8.19
CA PRO A 28 -7.79 7.88 -9.62
C PRO A 28 -6.68 8.87 -9.98
N ASN A 29 -6.68 10.04 -9.33
CA ASN A 29 -5.69 11.10 -9.55
C ASN A 29 -4.64 11.16 -8.44
N GLU A 30 -4.38 10.05 -7.75
CA GLU A 30 -3.47 10.00 -6.61
C GLU A 30 -2.44 8.89 -6.81
N ALA A 31 -1.21 9.16 -6.38
CA ALA A 31 -0.16 8.17 -6.22
C ALA A 31 0.08 7.90 -4.73
N ILE A 32 0.31 6.64 -4.40
CA ILE A 32 0.86 6.27 -3.10
C ILE A 32 2.32 5.89 -3.30
N ILE A 33 3.22 6.61 -2.64
CA ILE A 33 4.62 6.25 -2.53
C ILE A 33 4.81 5.50 -1.22
N ARG A 34 5.15 4.22 -1.32
CA ARG A 34 5.54 3.36 -0.21
C ARG A 34 7.06 3.29 -0.15
N THR A 35 7.64 3.72 0.97
CA THR A 35 9.09 3.63 1.23
C THR A 35 9.34 2.77 2.46
N GLY A 36 10.54 2.19 2.57
CA GLY A 36 10.94 1.38 3.72
C GLY A 36 11.59 0.07 3.31
N VAL A 37 11.31 -0.99 4.06
CA VAL A 37 11.89 -2.32 3.80
C VAL A 37 11.47 -2.83 2.43
N GLY A 38 12.43 -3.20 1.57
CA GLY A 38 12.17 -3.59 0.19
C GLY A 38 12.12 -2.43 -0.81
N GLY A 39 12.53 -1.22 -0.40
CA GLY A 39 12.78 -0.09 -1.28
C GLY A 39 11.60 0.86 -1.45
N VAL A 40 11.63 1.62 -2.54
CA VAL A 40 10.64 2.64 -2.90
C VAL A 40 9.74 2.08 -4.00
N LEU A 41 8.43 2.11 -3.76
CA LEU A 41 7.40 1.77 -4.75
C LEU A 41 6.42 2.92 -4.88
N ALA A 42 6.20 3.40 -6.09
CA ALA A 42 5.14 4.35 -6.42
C ALA A 42 4.05 3.62 -7.20
N VAL A 43 2.81 3.67 -6.73
CA VAL A 43 1.66 3.05 -7.41
C VAL A 43 0.55 4.07 -7.65
N THR A 44 -0.10 3.96 -8.81
CA THR A 44 -1.27 4.74 -9.22
C THR A 44 -2.33 3.76 -9.75
N GLY A 45 -3.61 4.06 -9.55
CA GLY A 45 -4.72 3.25 -10.08
C GLY A 45 -4.87 1.81 -9.52
N LYS A 46 -3.93 1.31 -8.71
CA LYS A 46 -3.97 0.00 -8.04
C LYS A 46 -3.65 0.14 -6.56
N GLY A 47 -4.28 -0.69 -5.73
CA GLY A 47 -3.98 -0.71 -4.29
C GLY A 47 -2.64 -1.37 -3.96
N ILE A 48 -2.10 -1.02 -2.80
CA ILE A 48 -0.80 -1.44 -2.30
C ILE A 48 -0.89 -1.86 -0.84
N PHE A 49 -0.13 -2.90 -0.48
CA PHE A 49 0.04 -3.31 0.90
C PHE A 49 1.14 -2.49 1.58
N VAL A 50 0.73 -1.78 2.64
CA VAL A 50 1.57 -0.94 3.49
C VAL A 50 1.56 -1.54 4.89
N LEU A 51 2.60 -2.30 5.20
CA LEU A 51 2.92 -2.72 6.57
C LEU A 51 3.27 -1.49 7.42
N PRO A 52 2.46 -1.10 8.42
CA PRO A 52 2.64 0.15 9.16
C PRO A 52 3.93 0.20 9.99
N LEU A 53 4.50 -0.96 10.33
CA LEU A 53 5.74 -1.05 11.10
C LEU A 53 7.00 -0.92 10.25
N LEU A 54 6.93 -1.29 8.96
CA LEU A 54 8.11 -1.39 8.08
C LEU A 54 8.09 -0.40 6.92
N HIS A 55 6.92 0.18 6.63
CA HIS A 55 6.72 1.06 5.50
C HIS A 55 6.13 2.39 5.92
N ARG A 56 6.59 3.45 5.26
CA ARG A 56 5.94 4.75 5.24
C ARG A 56 5.17 4.88 3.94
N ALA A 57 3.90 5.29 4.01
CA ALA A 57 3.10 5.60 2.84
C ALA A 57 2.83 7.10 2.78
N SER A 58 3.17 7.71 1.64
CA SER A 58 2.85 9.10 1.34
C SER A 58 1.86 9.16 0.19
N ARG A 59 0.87 10.02 0.31
CA ARG A 59 -0.15 10.31 -0.71
C ARG A 59 0.26 11.53 -1.51
N ILE A 60 0.20 11.45 -2.83
CA ILE A 60 0.58 12.53 -3.74
C ILE A 60 -0.53 12.70 -4.77
N ASP A 61 -1.04 13.93 -4.90
CA ASP A 61 -1.98 14.28 -5.95
C ASP A 61 -1.25 14.42 -7.30
N LEU A 62 -1.72 13.68 -8.31
CA LEU A 62 -1.22 13.66 -9.68
C LEU A 62 -1.86 14.75 -10.55
N GLY A 63 -2.99 15.32 -10.13
CA GLY A 63 -3.72 16.33 -10.89
C GLY A 63 -3.04 17.70 -10.94
N THR A 64 -2.11 17.98 -10.02
CA THR A 64 -1.48 19.31 -9.87
C THR A 64 0.02 19.31 -10.11
N LYS A 65 0.69 18.15 -10.13
CA LYS A 65 2.15 18.07 -10.24
C LYS A 65 2.57 17.46 -11.58
N SER A 66 3.32 18.21 -12.39
CA SER A 66 4.00 17.66 -13.57
C SER A 66 5.18 16.80 -13.13
N PHE A 67 5.21 15.53 -13.52
CA PHE A 67 6.35 14.66 -13.28
C PHE A 67 7.34 14.83 -14.44
N VAL A 68 8.54 15.35 -14.15
CA VAL A 68 9.67 15.29 -15.09
C VAL A 68 10.29 13.91 -14.91
N LEU A 69 10.06 13.02 -15.88
CA LEU A 69 10.71 11.73 -15.92
C LEU A 69 12.12 11.94 -16.49
N GLU A 70 13.13 11.84 -15.64
CA GLU A 70 14.51 11.68 -16.10
C GLU A 70 14.68 10.24 -16.59
N PHE A 71 14.63 10.06 -17.90
CA PHE A 71 15.08 8.82 -18.50
C PHE A 71 16.61 8.81 -18.42
N PRO A 72 17.22 7.78 -17.82
CA PRO A 72 18.67 7.65 -17.88
C PRO A 72 19.04 7.61 -19.37
N GLU A 73 19.92 8.53 -19.80
CA GLU A 73 20.49 8.47 -21.13
C GLU A 73 21.08 7.06 -21.30
N THR A 74 20.56 6.34 -22.28
CA THR A 74 21.08 5.02 -22.64
C THR A 74 22.55 5.20 -22.96
N VAL A 75 23.42 4.70 -22.07
CA VAL A 75 24.86 4.67 -22.30
C VAL A 75 25.09 3.81 -23.56
N PRO A 76 25.81 4.34 -24.57
CA PRO A 76 25.98 3.69 -25.87
C PRO A 76 26.71 2.34 -25.79
#